data_AF-A0A7J3TPD6-F1
#
_entry.id   AF-A0A7J3TPD6-F1
#
_cell.length_a   1.000
_cell.length_b   1.000
_cell.length_c   1.000
_cell.angle_alpha   90.00
_cell.angle_beta   90.00
_cell.angle_gamma   90.00
#
_symmetry.space_group_name_H-M   'P 1'
#
loop_
_entity.id
_entity.type
_entity.pdbx_description
1 polymer ?
#
loop_
_entity_poly.entity_id
_entity_poly.type
_entity_poly.pdbx_seq_one_letter_code
_entity_poly.pdbx_strand_id
1 'polypeptide(L)'
;LDMVGYATTEKGGRYVRIFKPERSDKLVEKIKDTAERYKSILNMEIEVVPNYPGSDHEAFVEYGYDAIFAAHYEGYPYGHSPEDTIDKINFTYEMKVARLFAAVVAEMAMEKVKTYVEIIEPKEGYVYLFNHAIMPVNSKTWYLGLRGATVIIGRVDVIASVDGEVEKVIFGIDDRMWKWVYSPPYEWRMNVATFGKHYIKVYAYGDEIAKDEMDIIAITPYIPSIP
;
A
#
# COMPACT_ATOMS: atom_id res chain seq x y z
N LEU A 1 3.14 9.53 11.52
CA LEU A 1 2.54 9.97 12.80
C LEU A 1 2.64 11.47 12.81
N ASP A 2 1.56 12.18 13.05
CA ASP A 2 1.58 13.64 13.04
C ASP A 2 0.52 14.16 14.03
N MET A 3 0.90 15.14 14.85
CA MET A 3 0.09 15.62 15.98
C MET A 3 -0.41 14.52 16.93
N VAL A 4 0.49 13.79 17.60
CA VAL A 4 0.12 12.64 18.48
C VAL A 4 0.25 12.89 19.99
N GLY A 5 0.41 14.15 20.40
CA GLY A 5 0.70 14.51 21.80
C GLY A 5 -0.47 15.12 22.60
N TYR A 6 -1.58 15.48 21.97
CA TYR A 6 -2.65 16.24 22.65
C TYR A 6 -3.81 15.36 23.09
N ALA A 7 -4.14 15.41 24.38
CA ALA A 7 -5.33 14.77 24.94
C ALA A 7 -5.69 15.41 26.28
N THR A 8 -6.92 15.90 26.41
CA THR A 8 -7.43 16.62 27.58
C THR A 8 -8.57 15.87 28.28
N THR A 9 -9.29 15.00 27.56
CA THR A 9 -10.36 14.16 28.13
C THR A 9 -9.93 12.71 28.31
N GLU A 10 -10.65 11.98 29.17
CA GLU A 10 -10.44 10.53 29.34
C GLU A 10 -10.64 9.78 28.02
N LYS A 11 -11.61 10.20 27.19
CA LYS A 11 -11.83 9.62 25.87
C LYS A 11 -10.64 9.92 24.95
N GLY A 12 -10.23 11.17 24.82
CA GLY A 12 -9.08 11.55 24.00
C GLY A 12 -7.80 10.81 24.40
N GLY A 13 -7.60 10.58 25.70
CA GLY A 13 -6.47 9.83 26.24
C GLY A 13 -6.48 8.31 25.98
N ARG A 14 -7.54 7.79 25.33
CA ARG A 14 -7.69 6.38 24.93
C ARG A 14 -7.85 6.16 23.43
N TYR A 15 -8.12 7.18 22.64
CA TYR A 15 -8.32 7.02 21.19
C TYR A 15 -7.18 7.65 20.39
N VAL A 16 -6.78 7.00 19.31
CA VAL A 16 -5.99 7.59 18.22
C VAL A 16 -6.82 7.51 16.95
N ARG A 17 -6.81 8.57 16.15
CA ARG A 17 -7.54 8.62 14.88
C ARG A 17 -6.61 8.17 13.76
N ILE A 18 -7.10 7.30 12.89
CA ILE A 18 -6.40 6.85 11.69
C ILE A 18 -7.18 7.29 10.45
N PHE A 19 -6.57 8.16 9.66
CA PHE A 19 -7.02 8.56 8.33
C PHE A 19 -6.38 7.63 7.31
N LYS A 20 -7.21 7.03 6.44
CA LYS A 20 -6.70 6.12 5.42
C LYS A 20 -7.57 6.04 4.16
N PRO A 21 -6.99 5.67 3.00
CA PRO A 21 -7.74 5.16 1.87
C PRO A 21 -8.20 3.70 2.11
N GLU A 22 -9.04 3.16 1.23
CA GLU A 22 -9.54 1.76 1.31
C GLU A 22 -8.39 0.75 1.29
N ARG A 23 -7.44 0.91 0.35
CA ARG A 23 -6.28 0.02 0.18
C ARG A 23 -5.48 -0.27 1.47
N SER A 24 -5.42 0.67 2.41
CA SER A 24 -4.69 0.52 3.67
C SER A 24 -5.48 -0.26 4.73
N ASP A 25 -6.59 -0.92 4.38
CA ASP A 25 -7.40 -1.73 5.30
C ASP A 25 -6.56 -2.78 6.03
N LYS A 26 -5.73 -3.54 5.31
CA LYS A 26 -4.87 -4.57 5.93
C LYS A 26 -3.92 -4.00 6.98
N LEU A 27 -3.32 -2.84 6.68
CA LEU A 27 -2.43 -2.14 7.61
C LEU A 27 -3.20 -1.67 8.85
N VAL A 28 -4.44 -1.18 8.70
CA VAL A 28 -5.26 -0.76 9.84
C VAL A 28 -5.78 -1.92 10.68
N GLU A 29 -6.14 -3.05 10.08
CA GLU A 29 -6.49 -4.25 10.84
C GLU A 29 -5.30 -4.73 11.68
N LYS A 30 -4.08 -4.73 11.12
CA LYS A 30 -2.85 -5.01 11.89
C LYS A 30 -2.65 -4.06 13.08
N ILE A 31 -2.97 -2.77 12.92
CA ILE A 31 -2.90 -1.78 14.01
C ILE A 31 -3.96 -2.07 15.08
N LYS A 32 -5.20 -2.38 14.68
CA LYS A 32 -6.28 -2.73 15.62
C LYS A 32 -5.97 -4.01 16.39
N ASP A 33 -5.49 -5.05 15.71
CA ASP A 33 -5.08 -6.31 16.33
C ASP A 33 -3.96 -6.10 17.35
N THR A 34 -3.00 -5.24 17.02
CA THR A 34 -1.93 -4.86 17.95
C THR A 34 -2.47 -4.09 19.15
N ALA A 35 -3.37 -3.13 18.94
CA ALA A 35 -4.00 -2.37 20.02
C ALA A 35 -4.78 -3.29 20.98
N GLU A 36 -5.53 -4.26 20.45
CA GLU A 36 -6.27 -5.24 21.26
C GLU A 36 -5.32 -6.19 22.00
N ARG A 37 -4.27 -6.70 21.34
CA ARG A 37 -3.26 -7.57 21.96
C ARG A 37 -2.60 -6.92 23.18
N TYR A 38 -2.26 -5.63 23.07
CA TYR A 38 -1.56 -4.89 24.12
C TYR A 38 -2.49 -4.00 24.95
N LYS A 39 -3.82 -4.24 24.90
CA LYS A 39 -4.85 -3.40 25.54
C LYS A 39 -4.66 -3.23 27.04
N SER A 40 -4.22 -4.27 27.75
CA SER A 40 -3.98 -4.22 29.19
C SER A 40 -2.86 -3.25 29.61
N ILE A 41 -1.95 -2.92 28.67
CA ILE A 41 -0.79 -2.06 28.92
C ILE A 41 -1.00 -0.68 28.28
N LEU A 42 -1.49 -0.64 27.04
CA LEU A 42 -1.65 0.59 26.27
C LEU A 42 -2.97 1.29 26.57
N ASN A 43 -4.04 0.52 26.75
CA ASN A 43 -5.42 1.01 26.88
C ASN A 43 -5.74 2.05 25.77
N MET A 44 -5.47 1.66 24.52
CA MET A 44 -5.65 2.47 23.31
C MET A 44 -6.65 1.79 22.38
N GLU A 45 -7.51 2.59 21.77
CA GLU A 45 -8.49 2.22 20.77
C GLU A 45 -8.28 3.04 19.49
N ILE A 46 -8.73 2.49 18.37
CA ILE A 46 -8.52 3.06 17.04
C ILE A 46 -9.84 3.59 16.49
N GLU A 47 -9.91 4.89 16.21
CA GLU A 47 -10.99 5.47 15.40
C GLU A 47 -10.53 5.56 13.95
N VAL A 48 -11.20 4.86 13.05
CA VAL A 48 -10.92 4.94 11.61
C VAL A 48 -11.82 5.98 10.97
N VAL A 49 -11.24 6.87 10.18
CA VAL A 49 -11.95 7.91 9.43
C VAL A 49 -11.50 7.92 7.96
N PRO A 50 -12.27 8.57 7.05
CA PRO A 50 -11.84 8.74 5.66
C PRO A 50 -10.48 9.40 5.53
N ASN A 51 -9.77 9.15 4.41
CA ASN A 51 -8.47 9.76 4.14
C ASN A 51 -8.55 11.30 4.22
N TYR A 52 -7.52 11.91 4.79
CA TYR A 52 -7.33 13.35 4.82
C TYR A 52 -5.93 13.68 4.28
N PRO A 53 -5.82 14.37 3.13
CA PRO A 53 -4.54 14.64 2.46
C PRO A 53 -3.80 15.83 3.10
N GLY A 54 -3.58 15.77 4.41
CA GLY A 54 -3.00 16.87 5.20
C GLY A 54 -1.65 16.58 5.83
N SER A 55 -1.03 15.43 5.56
CA SER A 55 0.26 15.02 6.13
C SER A 55 1.06 14.17 5.14
N ASP A 56 2.26 13.73 5.53
CA ASP A 56 3.24 13.08 4.65
C ASP A 56 2.78 11.72 4.10
N HIS A 57 1.84 11.05 4.78
CA HIS A 57 1.30 9.76 4.32
C HIS A 57 0.67 9.87 2.93
N GLU A 58 0.16 11.05 2.57
CA GLU A 58 -0.50 11.26 1.29
C GLU A 58 0.48 10.98 0.15
N ALA A 59 1.75 11.41 0.26
CA ALA A 59 2.75 11.12 -0.76
C ALA A 59 2.84 9.63 -1.07
N PHE A 60 2.86 8.77 -0.05
CA PHE A 60 2.87 7.31 -0.25
C PHE A 60 1.59 6.80 -0.92
N VAL A 61 0.43 7.32 -0.53
CA VAL A 61 -0.86 7.01 -1.18
C VAL A 61 -0.84 7.42 -2.65
N GLU A 62 -0.28 8.59 -2.98
CA GLU A 62 -0.18 9.09 -4.36
C GLU A 62 0.66 8.19 -5.26
N TYR A 63 1.67 7.53 -4.69
CA TYR A 63 2.53 6.54 -5.35
C TYR A 63 2.01 5.11 -5.22
N GLY A 64 0.79 4.94 -4.74
CA GLY A 64 0.19 3.63 -4.71
C GLY A 64 0.78 2.71 -3.65
N TYR A 65 1.21 3.25 -2.52
CA TYR A 65 1.56 2.47 -1.32
C TYR A 65 0.45 2.51 -0.28
N ASP A 66 0.37 1.45 0.53
CA ASP A 66 -0.49 1.43 1.71
C ASP A 66 0.12 2.33 2.78
N ALA A 67 -0.57 3.42 3.10
CA ALA A 67 -0.15 4.36 4.12
C ALA A 67 -1.33 4.85 4.97
N ILE A 68 -1.00 5.34 6.16
CA ILE A 68 -1.96 5.84 7.13
C ILE A 68 -1.43 7.14 7.74
N PHE A 69 -2.35 8.02 8.11
CA PHE A 69 -2.07 9.15 8.99
C PHE A 69 -2.73 8.90 10.34
N ALA A 70 -1.91 8.81 11.38
CA ALA A 70 -2.39 8.74 12.75
C ALA A 70 -2.17 10.07 13.46
N ALA A 71 -3.24 10.57 14.07
CA ALA A 71 -3.28 11.81 14.84
C ALA A 71 -4.03 11.61 16.15
N HIS A 72 -3.89 12.57 17.06
CA HIS A 72 -4.72 12.61 18.25
C HIS A 72 -6.23 12.61 17.94
N TYR A 73 -7.02 12.17 18.91
CA TYR A 73 -8.48 12.12 18.76
C TYR A 73 -9.13 13.53 18.81
N GLU A 74 -8.66 14.37 19.73
CA GLU A 74 -9.25 15.68 20.03
C GLU A 74 -8.74 16.74 19.07
N GLY A 75 -9.53 17.78 18.80
CA GLY A 75 -9.05 18.91 18.00
C GLY A 75 -7.98 19.71 18.74
N TYR A 76 -6.92 20.10 18.03
CA TYR A 76 -5.82 20.89 18.58
C TYR A 76 -5.88 22.36 18.10
N PRO A 77 -6.30 23.31 18.96
CA PRO A 77 -6.53 24.69 18.54
C PRO A 77 -5.26 25.54 18.47
N TYR A 78 -4.11 25.01 18.91
CA TYR A 78 -2.85 25.74 19.01
C TYR A 78 -1.92 25.51 17.82
N GLY A 79 -2.28 24.61 16.89
CA GLY A 79 -1.45 24.27 15.74
C GLY A 79 -1.14 25.50 14.88
N HIS A 80 0.12 25.60 14.44
CA HIS A 80 0.61 26.73 13.63
C HIS A 80 0.52 28.10 14.31
N SER A 81 0.54 28.15 15.65
CA SER A 81 0.57 29.40 16.40
C SER A 81 1.74 29.43 17.39
N PRO A 82 2.10 30.60 17.94
CA PRO A 82 3.10 30.70 19.02
C PRO A 82 2.74 29.92 20.29
N GLU A 83 1.47 29.54 20.45
CA GLU A 83 0.95 28.72 21.55
C GLU A 83 1.10 27.21 21.30
N ASP A 84 1.68 26.79 20.17
CA ASP A 84 2.10 25.42 19.90
C ASP A 84 3.34 25.06 20.74
N THR A 85 3.09 24.86 22.03
CA THR A 85 4.12 24.72 23.06
C THR A 85 3.98 23.41 23.83
N ILE A 86 5.11 22.94 24.37
CA ILE A 86 5.24 21.63 25.03
C ILE A 86 4.32 21.47 26.25
N ASP A 87 3.90 22.55 26.90
CA ASP A 87 2.96 22.50 28.02
C ASP A 87 1.54 22.09 27.61
N LYS A 88 1.23 22.09 26.31
CA LYS A 88 -0.04 21.55 25.78
C LYS A 88 0.01 20.03 25.57
N ILE A 89 1.19 19.42 25.68
CA ILE A 89 1.39 18.00 25.39
C ILE A 89 1.06 17.14 26.60
N ASN A 90 0.24 16.12 26.39
CA ASN A 90 -0.01 15.06 27.33
C ASN A 90 0.98 13.91 27.07
N PHE A 91 2.13 13.95 27.76
CA PHE A 91 3.17 12.92 27.61
C PHE A 91 2.71 11.50 27.95
N THR A 92 1.72 11.33 28.83
CA THR A 92 1.18 10.00 29.12
C THR A 92 0.46 9.44 27.89
N TYR A 93 -0.34 10.26 27.22
CA TYR A 93 -0.99 9.91 25.97
C TYR A 93 0.03 9.68 24.84
N GLU A 94 0.96 10.61 24.65
CA GLU A 94 2.00 10.52 23.63
C GLU A 94 2.82 9.23 23.76
N MET A 95 3.21 8.86 24.98
CA MET A 95 3.89 7.59 25.26
C MET A 95 3.07 6.37 24.87
N LYS A 96 1.74 6.39 25.07
CA LYS A 96 0.87 5.28 24.65
C LYS A 96 0.81 5.15 23.14
N VAL A 97 0.65 6.27 22.42
CA VAL A 97 0.64 6.27 20.94
C VAL A 97 1.99 5.80 20.40
N ALA A 98 3.09 6.31 20.93
CA ALA A 98 4.43 5.89 20.54
C ALA A 98 4.66 4.38 20.77
N ARG A 99 4.26 3.85 21.93
CA ARG A 99 4.37 2.42 22.25
C ARG A 99 3.47 1.55 21.37
N LEU A 100 2.27 2.02 21.04
CA LEU A 100 1.39 1.33 20.10
C LEU A 100 2.09 1.15 18.75
N PHE A 101 2.60 2.23 18.15
CA PHE A 101 3.25 2.13 16.85
C PHE A 101 4.60 1.39 16.90
N ALA A 102 5.34 1.48 18.00
CA ALA A 102 6.50 0.62 18.21
C ALA A 102 6.12 -0.87 18.25
N ALA A 103 5.02 -1.22 18.92
CA ALA A 103 4.49 -2.58 18.93
C ALA A 103 4.03 -3.02 17.54
N VAL A 104 3.34 -2.15 16.77
CA VAL A 104 2.91 -2.46 15.39
C VAL A 104 4.11 -2.80 14.52
N VAL A 105 5.15 -1.96 14.55
CA VAL A 105 6.38 -2.18 13.78
C VAL A 105 7.07 -3.48 14.23
N ALA A 106 7.16 -3.75 15.52
CA ALA A 106 7.73 -4.99 16.03
C ALA A 106 6.93 -6.23 15.58
N GLU A 107 5.60 -6.18 15.68
CA GLU A 107 4.70 -7.26 15.25
C GLU A 107 4.74 -7.49 13.74
N MET A 108 4.94 -6.45 12.93
CA MET A 108 5.15 -6.61 11.48
C MET A 108 6.55 -7.17 11.17
N ALA A 109 7.60 -6.69 11.85
CA ALA A 109 8.96 -7.16 11.62
C ALA A 109 9.19 -8.62 12.04
N MET A 110 8.39 -9.13 12.99
CA MET A 110 8.43 -10.53 13.42
C MET A 110 7.59 -11.46 12.55
N GLU A 111 6.73 -10.94 11.66
CA GLU A 111 5.99 -11.76 10.72
C GLU A 111 6.96 -12.35 9.68
N LYS A 112 6.95 -13.68 9.59
CA LYS A 112 7.74 -14.39 8.58
C LYS A 112 7.04 -14.26 7.25
N VAL A 113 7.67 -13.58 6.30
CA VAL A 113 7.30 -13.63 4.89
C VAL A 113 7.95 -14.88 4.30
N LYS A 114 7.14 -15.87 3.94
CA LYS A 114 7.59 -17.14 3.38
C LYS A 114 7.58 -17.12 1.85
N THR A 115 6.65 -16.38 1.28
CA THR A 115 6.50 -16.24 -0.16
C THR A 115 6.37 -14.76 -0.49
N TYR A 116 7.17 -14.31 -1.45
CA TYR A 116 7.16 -12.94 -1.94
C TYR A 116 7.06 -12.95 -3.46
N VAL A 117 6.33 -11.99 -4.01
CA VAL A 117 6.24 -11.77 -5.45
C VAL A 117 6.23 -10.28 -5.72
N GLU A 118 6.91 -9.87 -6.78
CA GLU A 118 7.01 -8.48 -7.24
C GLU A 118 6.99 -8.46 -8.76
N ILE A 119 6.19 -7.59 -9.35
CA ILE A 119 6.25 -7.31 -10.79
C ILE A 119 7.42 -6.36 -11.04
N ILE A 120 8.47 -6.86 -11.70
CA ILE A 120 9.69 -6.09 -11.97
C ILE A 120 9.69 -5.44 -13.36
N GLU A 121 8.93 -6.01 -14.30
CA GLU A 121 8.65 -5.41 -15.60
C GLU A 121 7.17 -5.58 -15.94
N PRO A 122 6.51 -4.55 -16.52
CA PRO A 122 7.06 -3.21 -16.75
C PRO A 122 7.29 -2.44 -15.44
N LYS A 123 8.29 -1.57 -15.41
CA LYS A 123 8.58 -0.69 -14.27
C LYS A 123 7.42 0.26 -14.03
N GLU A 124 7.02 0.37 -12.77
CA GLU A 124 5.96 1.28 -12.39
C GLU A 124 6.33 2.74 -12.66
N GLY A 125 5.39 3.51 -13.20
CA GLY A 125 5.58 4.93 -13.49
C GLY A 125 6.44 5.23 -14.71
N TYR A 126 6.41 4.36 -15.72
CA TYR A 126 7.11 4.55 -17.00
C TYR A 126 6.17 4.49 -18.19
N VAL A 127 6.59 5.11 -19.30
CA VAL A 127 6.00 4.93 -20.63
C VAL A 127 6.77 3.84 -21.36
N TYR A 128 6.04 2.82 -21.81
CA TYR A 128 6.53 1.72 -22.62
C TYR A 128 6.02 1.83 -24.06
N LEU A 129 6.93 1.67 -25.03
CA LEU A 129 6.61 1.53 -26.44
C LEU A 129 7.19 0.22 -26.97
N PHE A 130 6.32 -0.70 -27.42
CA PHE A 130 6.70 -2.02 -27.94
C PHE A 130 7.72 -2.77 -27.07
N ASN A 131 7.44 -2.85 -25.76
CA ASN A 131 8.24 -3.51 -24.72
C ASN A 131 9.55 -2.80 -24.34
N HIS A 132 9.69 -1.52 -24.67
CA HIS A 132 10.85 -0.72 -24.26
C HIS A 132 10.40 0.43 -23.38
N ALA A 133 10.98 0.54 -22.19
CA ALA A 133 10.82 1.72 -21.33
C ALA A 133 11.49 2.92 -22.02
N ILE A 134 10.73 3.98 -22.28
CA ILE A 134 11.21 5.16 -23.01
C ILE A 134 11.53 6.29 -22.04
N MET A 135 10.65 6.55 -21.06
CA MET A 135 10.85 7.59 -20.06
C MET A 135 10.01 7.35 -18.81
N PRO A 136 10.45 7.82 -17.63
CA PRO A 136 9.62 7.88 -16.44
C PRO A 136 8.52 8.94 -16.60
N VAL A 137 7.42 8.78 -15.86
CA VAL A 137 6.33 9.75 -15.77
C VAL A 137 5.97 10.03 -14.31
N ASN A 138 5.47 11.26 -14.07
CA ASN A 138 4.98 11.62 -12.75
C ASN A 138 3.73 10.78 -12.44
N SER A 139 3.82 9.99 -11.37
CA SER A 139 2.84 8.98 -11.00
C SER A 139 1.91 9.42 -9.86
N LYS A 140 1.88 10.73 -9.52
CA LYS A 140 0.90 11.31 -8.57
C LYS A 140 -0.50 11.35 -9.19
N THR A 141 -1.11 10.19 -9.41
CA THR A 141 -2.37 10.05 -10.16
C THR A 141 -3.47 9.38 -9.36
N TRP A 142 -3.36 9.35 -8.03
CA TRP A 142 -4.38 8.73 -7.16
C TRP A 142 -5.79 9.28 -7.36
N TYR A 143 -5.95 10.56 -7.71
CA TYR A 143 -7.25 11.17 -8.01
C TYR A 143 -7.90 10.60 -9.30
N LEU A 144 -7.11 9.94 -10.16
CA LEU A 144 -7.59 9.14 -11.30
C LEU A 144 -7.88 7.67 -10.88
N GLY A 145 -7.79 7.39 -9.58
CA GLY A 145 -7.88 6.05 -9.00
C GLY A 145 -6.75 5.13 -9.44
N LEU A 146 -5.58 5.68 -9.79
CA LEU A 146 -4.40 4.94 -10.21
C LEU A 146 -3.36 4.95 -9.09
N ARG A 147 -2.75 3.80 -8.85
CA ARG A 147 -1.65 3.56 -7.90
C ARG A 147 -0.30 4.02 -8.46
N GLY A 148 -0.21 4.15 -9.78
CA GLY A 148 0.88 4.77 -10.49
C GLY A 148 0.49 4.87 -11.97
N ALA A 149 1.11 5.79 -12.71
CA ALA A 149 0.80 5.96 -14.13
C ALA A 149 1.78 5.19 -15.01
N THR A 150 1.62 3.87 -15.14
CA THR A 150 2.39 3.10 -16.13
C THR A 150 1.65 3.10 -17.46
N VAL A 151 2.26 3.66 -18.52
CA VAL A 151 1.61 3.79 -19.83
C VAL A 151 2.22 2.78 -20.79
N ILE A 152 1.39 1.98 -21.46
CA ILE A 152 1.84 0.90 -22.35
C ILE A 152 1.23 1.09 -23.73
N ILE A 153 2.08 1.21 -24.75
CA ILE A 153 1.68 1.28 -26.15
C ILE A 153 2.32 0.12 -26.92
N GLY A 154 1.50 -0.75 -27.48
CA GLY A 154 1.94 -1.94 -28.22
C GLY A 154 2.14 -3.16 -27.31
N ARG A 155 3.14 -3.99 -27.61
CA ARG A 155 3.43 -5.21 -26.83
C ARG A 155 4.13 -4.87 -25.51
N VAL A 156 3.94 -5.70 -24.49
CA VAL A 156 4.71 -5.67 -23.24
C VAL A 156 4.85 -7.09 -22.69
N ASP A 157 5.98 -7.36 -22.05
CA ASP A 157 6.22 -8.57 -21.27
C ASP A 157 6.11 -8.22 -19.79
N VAL A 158 5.31 -8.99 -19.07
CA VAL A 158 5.17 -8.89 -17.61
C VAL A 158 6.10 -9.91 -16.99
N ILE A 159 7.01 -9.45 -16.13
CA ILE A 159 8.01 -10.30 -15.47
C ILE A 159 7.85 -10.16 -13.97
N ALA A 160 7.81 -11.29 -13.27
CA ALA A 160 7.73 -11.31 -11.82
C ALA A 160 9.00 -11.89 -11.18
N SER A 161 9.53 -11.19 -10.18
CA SER A 161 10.49 -11.75 -9.22
C SER A 161 9.72 -12.49 -8.14
N VAL A 162 10.19 -13.66 -7.74
CA VAL A 162 9.56 -14.48 -6.71
C VAL A 162 10.64 -15.00 -5.76
N ASP A 163 10.37 -14.90 -4.47
CA ASP A 163 11.19 -15.49 -3.41
C ASP A 163 10.35 -16.45 -2.56
N GLY A 164 11.00 -17.52 -2.07
CA GLY A 164 10.37 -18.63 -1.36
C GLY A 164 10.03 -19.86 -2.24
N GLU A 165 9.54 -20.91 -1.59
CA GLU A 165 9.09 -22.14 -2.27
C GLU A 165 7.69 -21.93 -2.84
N VAL A 166 7.57 -21.98 -4.18
CA VAL A 166 6.31 -21.75 -4.90
C VAL A 166 6.00 -22.90 -5.86
N GLU A 167 4.73 -23.28 -5.93
CA GLU A 167 4.22 -24.30 -6.84
C GLU A 167 3.95 -23.73 -8.25
N LYS A 168 3.49 -22.48 -8.31
CA LYS A 168 3.16 -21.78 -9.55
C LYS A 168 2.98 -20.28 -9.34
N VAL A 169 3.12 -19.55 -10.44
CA VAL A 169 2.78 -18.15 -10.57
C VAL A 169 1.65 -17.99 -11.58
N ILE A 170 0.66 -17.15 -11.25
CA ILE A 170 -0.46 -16.83 -12.11
C ILE A 170 -0.44 -15.35 -12.44
N PHE A 171 -0.42 -15.04 -13.73
CA PHE A 171 -0.57 -13.68 -14.26
C PHE A 171 -2.02 -13.44 -14.66
N GLY A 172 -2.53 -12.25 -14.35
CA GLY A 172 -3.86 -11.80 -14.72
C GLY A 172 -3.94 -10.31 -15.01
N ILE A 173 -5.04 -9.92 -15.64
CA ILE A 173 -5.41 -8.53 -15.89
C ILE A 173 -6.91 -8.37 -15.61
N ASP A 174 -7.31 -7.30 -14.93
CA ASP A 174 -8.71 -7.02 -14.57
C ASP A 174 -9.44 -8.20 -13.92
N ASP A 175 -8.80 -8.84 -12.94
CA ASP A 175 -9.27 -10.04 -12.22
C ASP A 175 -9.51 -11.27 -13.12
N ARG A 176 -9.02 -11.25 -14.36
CA ARG A 176 -9.03 -12.40 -15.27
C ARG A 176 -7.65 -13.03 -15.34
N MET A 177 -7.57 -14.32 -15.05
CA MET A 177 -6.34 -15.10 -15.18
C MET A 177 -6.02 -15.36 -16.66
N TRP A 178 -4.74 -15.26 -17.02
CA TRP A 178 -4.26 -15.44 -18.40
C TRP A 178 -3.14 -16.47 -18.56
N LYS A 179 -2.17 -16.53 -17.64
CA LYS A 179 -1.03 -17.44 -17.78
C LYS A 179 -0.66 -18.09 -16.45
N TRP A 180 -0.44 -19.40 -16.51
CA TRP A 180 0.17 -20.20 -15.44
C TRP A 180 1.63 -20.43 -15.79
N VAL A 181 2.51 -20.25 -14.82
CA VAL A 181 3.94 -20.53 -14.96
C VAL A 181 4.38 -21.35 -13.76
N TYR A 182 4.82 -22.58 -14.00
CA TYR A 182 5.15 -23.56 -12.96
C TYR A 182 6.64 -23.57 -12.59
N SER A 183 7.48 -22.87 -13.36
CA SER A 183 8.92 -22.82 -13.12
C SER A 183 9.52 -21.50 -13.63
N PRO A 184 10.56 -20.96 -12.98
CA PRO A 184 11.26 -19.78 -13.48
C PRO A 184 11.81 -19.96 -14.91
N PRO A 185 11.95 -18.87 -15.68
CA PRO A 185 11.58 -17.51 -15.34
C PRO A 185 10.06 -17.27 -15.38
N TYR A 186 9.56 -16.48 -14.42
CA TYR A 186 8.14 -16.15 -14.31
C TYR A 186 7.80 -14.96 -15.22
N GLU A 187 7.40 -15.28 -16.44
CA GLU A 187 7.18 -14.28 -17.49
C GLU A 187 5.87 -14.50 -18.23
N TRP A 188 5.23 -13.41 -18.63
CA TRP A 188 4.06 -13.41 -19.49
C TRP A 188 4.17 -12.34 -20.55
N ARG A 189 4.35 -12.78 -21.80
CA ARG A 189 4.14 -11.91 -22.96
C ARG A 189 2.65 -11.60 -23.08
N MET A 190 2.28 -10.37 -22.71
CA MET A 190 0.88 -9.97 -22.64
C MET A 190 0.28 -10.05 -24.04
N ASN A 191 -0.70 -10.96 -24.17
CA ASN A 191 -1.38 -11.28 -25.42
C ASN A 191 -2.85 -10.86 -25.40
N VAL A 192 -3.20 -9.88 -24.58
CA VAL A 192 -4.57 -9.38 -24.39
C VAL A 192 -4.72 -8.08 -25.16
N ALA A 193 -5.84 -7.89 -25.86
CA ALA A 193 -6.18 -6.57 -26.38
C ALA A 193 -6.69 -5.68 -25.24
N THR A 194 -6.06 -4.54 -25.02
CA THR A 194 -6.43 -3.59 -23.96
C THR A 194 -6.57 -2.18 -24.53
N PHE A 195 -7.49 -1.40 -23.96
CA PHE A 195 -7.67 0.01 -24.30
C PHE A 195 -8.14 0.80 -23.08
N GLY A 196 -7.28 1.70 -22.60
CA GLY A 196 -7.58 2.57 -21.46
C GLY A 196 -7.00 2.04 -20.15
N LYS A 197 -7.72 2.23 -19.05
CA LYS A 197 -7.28 1.85 -17.70
C LYS A 197 -7.50 0.37 -17.45
N HIS A 198 -6.44 -0.30 -16.99
CA HIS A 198 -6.44 -1.70 -16.58
C HIS A 198 -5.52 -1.86 -15.36
N TYR A 199 -5.52 -3.05 -14.75
CA TYR A 199 -4.51 -3.40 -13.77
C TYR A 199 -4.03 -4.84 -13.98
N ILE A 200 -2.73 -5.05 -13.81
CA ILE A 200 -2.11 -6.37 -13.84
C ILE A 200 -2.04 -6.88 -12.40
N LYS A 201 -2.32 -8.18 -12.21
CA LYS A 201 -2.10 -8.88 -10.94
C LYS A 201 -1.24 -10.11 -11.17
N VAL A 202 -0.33 -10.36 -10.24
CA VAL A 202 0.47 -11.58 -10.18
C VAL A 202 0.23 -12.24 -8.83
N TYR A 203 0.02 -13.55 -8.85
CA TYR A 203 -0.17 -14.37 -7.67
C TYR A 203 0.92 -15.44 -7.65
N ALA A 204 1.67 -15.55 -6.56
CA ALA A 204 2.57 -16.66 -6.31
C ALA A 204 1.94 -17.58 -5.26
N TYR A 205 1.75 -18.86 -5.61
CA TYR A 205 1.18 -19.86 -4.72
C TYR A 205 2.31 -20.69 -4.12
N GLY A 206 2.58 -20.49 -2.83
CA GLY A 206 3.48 -21.33 -2.02
C GLY A 206 2.80 -21.73 -0.72
N ASP A 207 3.58 -21.78 0.37
CA ASP A 207 3.08 -21.92 1.74
C ASP A 207 2.00 -20.88 2.10
N GLU A 208 2.13 -19.69 1.52
CA GLU A 208 1.13 -18.63 1.52
C GLU A 208 0.91 -18.12 0.09
N ILE A 209 -0.20 -17.43 -0.12
CA ILE A 209 -0.47 -16.77 -1.41
C ILE A 209 0.05 -15.34 -1.32
N ALA A 210 1.18 -15.09 -1.97
CA ALA A 210 1.69 -13.75 -2.17
C ALA A 210 1.07 -13.14 -3.43
N LYS A 211 0.86 -11.82 -3.41
CA LYS A 211 0.29 -11.09 -4.55
C LYS A 211 1.02 -9.78 -4.76
N ASP A 212 1.12 -9.39 -6.02
CA ASP A 212 1.51 -8.05 -6.41
C ASP A 212 0.64 -7.55 -7.58
N GLU A 213 0.52 -6.25 -7.71
CA GLU A 213 -0.40 -5.61 -8.64
C GLU A 213 0.06 -4.23 -9.08
N MET A 214 -0.11 -3.90 -10.36
CA MET A 214 0.18 -2.55 -10.90
C MET A 214 -0.98 -2.03 -11.74
N ASP A 215 -1.18 -0.71 -11.73
CA ASP A 215 -2.13 -0.06 -12.63
C ASP A 215 -1.46 0.36 -13.92
N ILE A 216 -2.18 0.21 -15.03
CA ILE A 216 -1.68 0.57 -16.37
C ILE A 216 -2.73 1.38 -17.14
N ILE A 217 -2.25 2.29 -17.99
CA ILE A 217 -3.00 2.85 -19.11
C ILE A 217 -2.43 2.22 -20.37
N ALA A 218 -3.20 1.35 -21.01
CA ALA A 218 -2.68 0.45 -22.02
C ALA A 218 -3.47 0.53 -23.34
N ILE A 219 -2.74 0.61 -24.44
CA ILE A 219 -3.23 0.40 -25.80
C ILE A 219 -2.40 -0.75 -26.37
N THR A 220 -2.89 -1.97 -26.23
CA THR A 220 -2.19 -3.16 -26.68
C THR A 220 -3.06 -3.93 -27.67
N PRO A 221 -2.52 -4.39 -28.81
CA PRO A 221 -3.24 -5.25 -29.72
C PRO A 221 -3.29 -6.69 -29.17
N TYR A 222 -4.29 -7.46 -29.57
CA TYR A 222 -4.24 -8.91 -29.36
C TYR A 222 -3.08 -9.51 -30.16
N ILE A 223 -2.24 -10.30 -29.49
CA ILE A 223 -1.09 -10.98 -30.11
C ILE A 223 -1.28 -12.47 -29.89
N PRO A 224 -1.59 -13.28 -30.91
CA PRO A 224 -1.72 -14.72 -30.73
C PRO A 224 -0.46 -15.30 -30.10
N SER A 225 -0.62 -16.15 -29.09
CA SER A 225 0.47 -16.99 -28.60
C SER A 225 0.90 -17.91 -29.75
N ILE A 226 2.13 -17.73 -30.23
CA ILE A 226 2.72 -18.66 -31.20
C ILE A 226 2.92 -19.99 -30.47
N PRO A 227 2.49 -21.13 -31.04
CA PRO A 227 2.63 -22.45 -30.43
C PRO A 227 4.09 -22.85 -30.18
#